data_AF-A0AAN4YV09-F1
#
_entry.id   AF-A0AAN4YV09-F1
#
_cell.length_a   1.000
_cell.length_b   1.000
_cell.length_c   1.000
_cell.angle_alpha   90.00
_cell.angle_beta   90.00
_cell.angle_gamma   90.00
#
_symmetry.space_group_name_H-M   'P 1'
#
loop_
_entity.id
_entity.type
_entity.pdbx_description
1 polymer ?
#
loop_
_entity_poly.entity_id
_entity_poly.type
_entity_poly.pdbx_seq_one_letter_code
_entity_poly.pdbx_strand_id
1 'polypeptide(L)'
;MSFTSQETTSTTSGKLHPFDPVRPEEIRLAVRILEASFPGVPLRYNRIDIHEPIKQDVIPYIEAERLGKPLPPRPARLLYSYFSRVDTGVCIKALMNADTKSLIYAKEFPEGVQVRLSS
;
A
#
# COMPACT_ATOMS: atom_id res chain seq x y z
N MET A 1 -9.98 -37.69 -22.39
CA MET A 1 -9.73 -37.43 -20.96
C MET A 1 -9.14 -36.04 -20.88
N SER A 2 -9.99 -35.01 -20.76
CA SER A 2 -9.55 -33.61 -20.81
C SER A 2 -10.12 -32.92 -19.58
N PHE A 3 -9.27 -32.66 -18.60
CA PHE A 3 -9.60 -31.83 -17.45
C PHE A 3 -9.23 -30.40 -17.80
N THR A 4 -10.23 -29.60 -18.13
CA THR A 4 -10.10 -28.15 -18.26
C THR A 4 -10.02 -27.57 -16.85
N SER A 5 -8.84 -27.12 -16.43
CA SER A 5 -8.69 -26.33 -15.21
C SER A 5 -9.32 -24.96 -15.45
N GLN A 6 -10.52 -24.73 -14.91
CA GLN A 6 -11.07 -23.39 -14.78
C GLN A 6 -10.41 -22.73 -13.58
N GLU A 7 -9.55 -21.74 -13.84
CA GLU A 7 -9.15 -20.75 -12.84
C GLU A 7 -10.39 -19.95 -12.44
N THR A 8 -10.94 -20.25 -11.27
CA THR A 8 -11.89 -19.39 -10.59
C THR A 8 -11.18 -18.13 -10.10
N THR A 9 -11.17 -17.07 -10.90
CA THR A 9 -10.93 -15.72 -10.39
C THR A 9 -12.16 -15.28 -9.62
N SER A 10 -12.24 -15.69 -8.35
CA SER A 10 -13.26 -15.23 -7.41
C SER A 10 -13.10 -13.73 -7.19
N THR A 11 -13.85 -12.92 -7.94
CA THR A 11 -14.04 -11.50 -7.63
C THR A 11 -15.00 -11.41 -6.44
N THR A 12 -14.51 -11.76 -5.27
CA THR A 12 -15.20 -11.48 -4.01
C THR A 12 -14.89 -10.02 -3.70
N SER A 13 -15.86 -9.13 -3.94
CA SER A 13 -15.90 -7.80 -3.33
C SER A 13 -16.15 -7.93 -1.81
N GLY A 14 -15.32 -8.74 -1.14
CA GLY A 14 -15.29 -8.88 0.31
C GLY A 14 -14.71 -7.61 0.90
N LYS A 15 -15.34 -7.08 1.94
CA LYS A 15 -14.79 -5.97 2.72
C LYS A 15 -13.38 -6.37 3.17
N LEU A 16 -12.38 -5.71 2.60
CA LEU A 16 -10.98 -5.94 2.89
C LEU A 16 -10.72 -5.62 4.37
N HIS A 17 -10.15 -6.57 5.09
CA HIS A 17 -9.85 -6.42 6.50
C HIS A 17 -8.65 -5.47 6.67
N PRO A 18 -8.58 -4.65 7.75
CA PRO A 18 -7.50 -3.67 7.93
C PRO A 18 -6.09 -4.27 7.94
N PHE A 19 -5.96 -5.55 8.32
CA PHE A 19 -4.69 -6.29 8.36
C PHE A 19 -4.48 -7.23 7.16
N ASP A 20 -5.34 -7.18 6.14
CA ASP A 20 -5.10 -7.95 4.93
C ASP A 20 -3.83 -7.45 4.23
N PRO A 21 -2.97 -8.36 3.74
CA PRO A 21 -1.72 -8.00 3.08
C PRO A 21 -1.98 -7.10 1.86
N VAL A 22 -0.94 -6.40 1.43
CA VAL A 22 -1.02 -5.57 0.23
C VAL A 22 -1.38 -6.41 -0.99
N ARG A 23 -2.34 -5.93 -1.80
CA ARG A 23 -2.77 -6.63 -3.01
C ARG A 23 -2.02 -6.14 -4.25
N PRO A 24 -1.89 -6.95 -5.31
CA PRO A 24 -1.25 -6.51 -6.55
C PRO A 24 -1.86 -5.24 -7.16
N GLU A 25 -3.17 -5.05 -7.05
CA GLU A 25 -3.89 -3.86 -7.53
C GLU A 25 -3.46 -2.60 -6.78
N GLU A 26 -3.18 -2.74 -5.48
CA GLU A 26 -2.75 -1.65 -4.60
C GLU A 26 -1.30 -1.27 -4.88
N ILE A 27 -0.44 -2.25 -5.19
CA ILE A 27 0.92 -1.99 -5.66
C ILE A 27 0.88 -1.18 -6.96
N ARG A 28 0.07 -1.61 -7.94
CA ARG A 28 -0.11 -0.86 -9.21
C ARG A 28 -0.71 0.53 -9.00
N LEU A 29 -1.60 0.69 -8.01
CA LEU A 29 -2.14 1.99 -7.65
C LEU A 29 -1.06 2.91 -7.05
N ALA A 30 -0.25 2.39 -6.13
CA ALA A 30 0.84 3.15 -5.52
C ALA A 30 1.85 3.63 -6.56
N VAL A 31 2.26 2.77 -7.50
CA VAL A 31 3.15 3.15 -8.61
C VAL A 31 2.56 4.33 -9.40
N ARG A 32 1.29 4.24 -9.80
CA ARG A 32 0.62 5.33 -10.53
C ARG A 32 0.56 6.65 -9.74
N ILE A 33 0.27 6.59 -8.44
CA ILE A 33 0.26 7.77 -7.57
C ILE A 33 1.65 8.42 -7.52
N LEU A 34 2.70 7.60 -7.40
CA LEU A 34 4.08 8.07 -7.32
C LEU A 34 4.56 8.65 -8.65
N GLU A 35 4.34 7.96 -9.77
CA GLU A 35 4.70 8.48 -11.10
C GLU A 35 3.99 9.81 -11.42
N ALA A 36 2.72 9.95 -11.02
CA ALA A 36 1.97 11.21 -11.17
C ALA A 36 2.51 12.33 -10.26
N SER A 37 3.08 11.99 -9.11
CA SER A 37 3.65 12.95 -8.15
C SER A 37 5.07 13.38 -8.52
N PHE A 38 5.79 12.58 -9.32
CA PHE A 38 7.16 12.83 -9.77
C PHE A 38 7.26 12.75 -11.30
N PRO A 39 6.59 13.66 -12.04
CA PRO A 39 6.52 13.58 -13.49
C PRO A 39 7.91 13.74 -14.13
N GLY A 40 8.25 12.84 -15.05
CA GLY A 40 9.51 12.86 -15.80
C GLY A 40 10.73 12.37 -15.01
N VAL A 41 10.56 11.90 -13.77
CA VAL A 41 11.65 11.36 -12.95
C VAL A 41 11.56 9.83 -12.95
N PRO A 42 12.57 9.10 -13.44
CA PRO A 42 12.58 7.65 -13.30
C PRO A 42 12.72 7.26 -11.83
N LEU A 43 11.76 6.46 -11.33
CA LEU A 43 11.73 5.98 -9.94
C LEU A 43 12.14 4.50 -9.89
N ARG A 44 13.01 4.15 -8.94
CA ARG A 44 13.38 2.76 -8.63
C ARG A 44 12.72 2.35 -7.32
N TYR A 45 11.72 1.48 -7.40
CA TYR A 45 10.99 1.00 -6.23
C TYR A 45 11.74 -0.11 -5.49
N ASN A 46 11.94 0.04 -4.19
CA ASN A 46 12.55 -0.99 -3.33
C ASN A 46 11.49 -1.78 -2.58
N ARG A 47 10.44 -1.10 -2.09
CA ARG A 47 9.33 -1.71 -1.36
C ARG A 47 8.07 -0.90 -1.55
N ILE A 48 6.95 -1.60 -1.70
CA ILE A 48 5.60 -1.07 -1.59
C ILE A 48 4.83 -2.05 -0.72
N ASP A 49 4.22 -1.56 0.37
CA ASP A 49 3.54 -2.42 1.33
C ASP A 49 2.47 -1.63 2.11
N ILE A 50 1.67 -2.35 2.90
CA ILE A 50 0.67 -1.75 3.77
C ILE A 50 1.31 -1.04 4.95
N HIS A 51 0.90 0.20 5.20
CA HIS A 51 1.16 0.85 6.47
C HIS A 51 0.06 0.43 7.44
N GLU A 52 0.45 -0.31 8.49
CA GLU A 52 -0.50 -0.81 9.46
C GLU A 52 -1.38 0.33 10.02
N PRO A 53 -2.68 0.06 10.23
CA PRO A 53 -3.60 1.05 10.75
C PRO A 53 -3.20 1.47 12.17
N ILE A 54 -3.46 2.73 12.51
CA ILE A 54 -3.15 3.21 13.86
C ILE A 54 -4.02 2.51 14.89
N LYS A 55 -3.43 2.22 16.06
CA LYS A 55 -4.07 1.47 17.13
C LYS A 55 -5.43 2.04 17.54
N GLN A 56 -5.55 3.37 17.59
CA GLN A 56 -6.78 4.06 17.99
C GLN A 56 -7.94 3.82 17.02
N ASP A 57 -7.67 3.75 15.73
CA ASP A 57 -8.71 3.56 14.70
C ASP A 57 -9.11 2.10 14.56
N VAL A 58 -8.17 1.18 14.78
CA VAL A 58 -8.39 -0.25 14.54
C VAL A 58 -9.03 -0.97 15.73
N ILE A 59 -8.80 -0.52 16.97
CA ILE A 59 -9.39 -1.15 18.17
C ILE A 59 -10.92 -1.22 18.07
N PRO A 60 -11.66 -0.12 17.80
CA PRO A 60 -13.12 -0.17 17.70
C PRO A 60 -13.62 -1.15 16.64
N TYR A 61 -12.87 -1.29 15.54
CA TYR A 61 -13.18 -2.22 14.46
C TYR A 61 -13.04 -3.68 14.94
N ILE A 62 -11.90 -4.03 15.55
CA ILE A 62 -11.63 -5.38 16.05
C ILE A 62 -12.62 -5.77 17.17
N GLU A 63 -12.94 -4.84 18.07
CA GLU A 63 -13.89 -5.08 19.15
C GLU A 63 -15.30 -5.33 18.62
N ALA A 64 -15.76 -4.54 17.64
CA ALA A 64 -17.05 -4.74 17.01
C ALA A 64 -17.11 -6.08 16.25
N GLU A 65 -16.05 -6.43 15.52
CA GLU A 65 -15.92 -7.71 14.81
C GLU A 65 -15.99 -8.89 15.79
N ARG A 66 -15.19 -8.85 16.87
CA ARG A 66 -15.16 -9.88 17.91
C ARG A 66 -16.52 -10.09 18.58
N LEU A 67 -17.28 -9.03 18.79
CA LEU A 67 -18.58 -9.06 19.46
C LEU A 67 -19.76 -9.29 18.50
N GLY A 68 -19.50 -9.43 17.19
CA GLY A 68 -20.56 -9.55 16.17
C GLY A 68 -21.45 -8.31 16.07
N LYS A 69 -20.95 -7.15 16.52
CA LYS A 69 -21.66 -5.88 16.45
C LYS A 69 -21.53 -5.26 15.05
N PRO A 70 -22.41 -4.31 14.67
CA PRO A 70 -22.21 -3.52 13.46
C PRO A 70 -20.81 -2.89 13.44
N LEU A 71 -20.06 -3.15 12.37
CA LEU A 71 -18.69 -2.64 12.23
C LEU A 71 -18.70 -1.11 12.08
N PRO A 72 -17.81 -0.39 12.78
CA PRO A 72 -17.60 1.04 12.55
C PRO A 72 -17.03 1.28 11.14
N PRO A 73 -16.88 2.56 10.72
CA PRO A 73 -16.12 2.88 9.52
C PRO A 73 -14.75 2.20 9.52
N ARG A 74 -14.39 1.60 8.38
CA ARG A 74 -13.12 0.91 8.23
C ARG A 74 -11.96 1.90 8.38
N PRO A 75 -10.90 1.57 9.13
CA PRO A 75 -9.68 2.37 9.17
C PRO A 75 -9.13 2.67 7.78
N ALA A 76 -8.54 3.85 7.61
CA ALA A 76 -7.95 4.24 6.34
C ALA A 76 -6.88 3.23 5.91
N ARG A 77 -6.96 2.76 4.66
CA ARG A 77 -5.98 1.82 4.12
C ARG A 77 -4.81 2.59 3.52
N LEU A 78 -3.72 2.63 4.27
CA LEU A 78 -2.53 3.39 3.90
C LEU A 78 -1.46 2.46 3.31
N LEU A 79 -0.76 2.93 2.29
CA LEU A 79 0.36 2.25 1.66
C LEU A 79 1.61 3.08 1.90
N TYR A 80 2.73 2.44 2.19
CA TYR A 80 4.03 3.12 2.19
C TYR A 80 4.91 2.57 1.07
N SER A 81 5.81 3.42 0.60
CA SER A 81 6.86 3.00 -0.33
C SER A 81 8.22 3.56 0.07
N TYR A 82 9.23 2.74 -0.11
CA TYR A 82 10.62 3.18 -0.19
C TYR A 82 11.07 3.06 -1.63
N PHE A 83 11.58 4.15 -2.19
CA PHE A 83 12.09 4.21 -3.55
C PHE A 83 13.23 5.21 -3.64
N SER A 84 14.06 5.08 -4.67
CA SER A 84 15.04 6.10 -5.02
C SER A 84 14.69 6.77 -6.32
N ARG A 85 15.01 8.06 -6.42
CA ARG A 85 15.01 8.73 -7.72
C ARG A 85 16.29 8.38 -8.45
N VAL A 86 16.19 8.04 -9.73
CA VAL A 86 17.35 7.62 -10.54
C VAL A 86 18.20 8.82 -10.97
N ASP A 87 17.63 10.01 -11.04
CA ASP A 87 18.33 11.24 -11.42
C ASP A 87 19.27 11.76 -10.33
N THR A 88 18.81 11.78 -9.07
CA THR A 88 19.58 12.31 -7.93
C THR A 88 20.18 11.22 -7.05
N GLY A 89 19.69 9.99 -7.14
CA GLY A 89 20.05 8.89 -6.23
C GLY A 89 19.43 9.01 -4.83
N VAL A 90 18.64 10.07 -4.57
CA VAL A 90 18.03 10.31 -3.26
C VAL A 90 16.97 9.25 -2.96
N CYS A 91 17.05 8.69 -1.75
CA CYS A 91 16.05 7.76 -1.23
C CYS A 91 14.90 8.52 -0.57
N ILE A 92 13.67 8.08 -0.85
CA ILE A 92 12.43 8.70 -0.40
C ILE A 92 11.55 7.67 0.28
N LYS A 93 10.93 8.05 1.41
CA LYS A 93 9.79 7.37 2.01
C LYS A 93 8.52 8.12 1.65
N ALA A 94 7.60 7.45 0.98
CA ALA A 94 6.26 7.97 0.72
C ALA A 94 5.18 7.23 1.51
N LEU A 95 4.12 7.96 1.85
CA LEU A 95 2.89 7.42 2.40
C LEU A 95 1.73 7.87 1.51
N MET A 96 0.86 6.92 1.13
CA MET A 96 -0.25 7.12 0.21
C MET A 96 -1.52 6.56 0.85
N ASN A 97 -2.66 7.14 0.51
CA ASN A 97 -3.96 6.63 0.89
C ASN A 97 -4.58 5.87 -0.29
N ALA A 98 -4.83 4.56 -0.11
CA ALA A 98 -5.39 3.71 -1.16
C ALA A 98 -6.88 3.99 -1.41
N ASP A 99 -7.62 4.42 -0.38
CA ASP A 99 -9.05 4.73 -0.48
C ASP A 99 -9.28 6.03 -1.26
N THR A 100 -8.52 7.10 -0.96
CA THR A 100 -8.62 8.40 -1.64
C THR A 100 -7.73 8.53 -2.88
N LYS A 101 -6.86 7.53 -3.13
CA LYS A 101 -5.91 7.49 -4.25
C LYS A 101 -4.98 8.71 -4.31
N SER A 102 -4.49 9.13 -3.15
CA SER A 102 -3.69 10.35 -3.01
C SER A 102 -2.39 10.12 -2.26
N LEU A 103 -1.35 10.88 -2.61
CA LEU A 103 -0.13 10.98 -1.83
C LEU A 103 -0.41 11.79 -0.56
N ILE A 104 -0.05 11.26 0.62
CA ILE A 104 -0.14 11.98 1.90
C ILE A 104 1.14 12.76 2.12
N TYR A 105 2.29 12.09 2.04
CA TYR A 105 3.60 12.74 2.11
C TYR A 105 4.65 11.94 1.35
N ALA A 106 5.72 12.63 0.96
CA ALA A 106 6.97 12.05 0.53
C ALA A 106 8.11 12.77 1.26
N LYS A 107 8.98 12.00 1.93
CA LYS A 107 10.08 12.52 2.74
C LYS A 107 11.40 11.91 2.29
N GLU A 108 12.35 12.76 1.94
CA GLU A 108 13.71 12.35 1.62
C GLU A 108 14.45 11.88 2.89
N PHE A 109 15.29 10.87 2.72
CA PHE A 109 16.19 10.44 3.78
C PHE A 109 17.44 11.34 3.84
N PRO A 110 18.06 11.49 5.02
CA PRO A 110 19.35 12.16 5.15
C PRO A 110 20.42 11.50 4.28
N GLU A 111 21.44 12.29 3.92
CA GLU A 111 22.60 11.78 3.19
C GLU A 111 23.25 10.59 3.93
N GLY A 112 23.64 9.57 3.18
CA GLY A 112 24.26 8.34 3.72
C GLY A 112 23.28 7.25 4.16
N VAL A 113 21.96 7.50 4.16
CA VAL A 113 20.97 6.45 4.43
C VAL A 113 20.62 5.70 3.15
N GLN A 114 21.10 4.46 3.03
CA GLN A 114 20.79 3.60 1.90
C GLN A 114 19.64 2.64 2.23
N VAL A 115 18.57 2.70 1.43
CA VAL A 115 17.51 1.70 1.50
C VAL A 115 18.02 0.40 0.86
N ARG A 116 17.74 -0.75 1.48
CA ARG A 116 18.12 -2.06 0.95
C ARG A 116 17.71 -2.18 -0.52
N LEU A 117 18.70 -2.38 -1.39
CA LEU A 117 18.50 -2.65 -2.80
C LEU A 117 17.88 -4.06 -2.93
N SER A 118 16.80 -4.18 -3.70
CA SER A 118 16.37 -5.49 -4.19
C SER A 118 17.34 -5.92 -5.28
N SER A 119 18.06 -7.02 -5.03
CA SER A 119 18.99 -7.66 -5.97
C SER A 119 18.29 -8.19 -7.21
#